data_AF-A0A9Q2FHB2-F1
#
_entry.id   AF-A0A9Q2FHB2-F1
#
_cell.length_a   1.000
_cell.length_b   1.000
_cell.length_c   1.000
_cell.angle_alpha   90.00
_cell.angle_beta   90.00
_cell.angle_gamma   90.00
#
_symmetry.space_group_name_H-M   'P 1'
#
loop_
_entity.id
_entity.type
_entity.pdbx_description
1 polymer ?
#
loop_
_entity_poly.entity_id
_entity_poly.type
_entity_poly.pdbx_seq_one_letter_code
_entity_poly.pdbx_strand_id
1 'polypeptide(L)'
;MKNSEYKYDENLISNLAYDRLVDRYGLDKENVNHAIYYAITSLDSHINSLKKIENSEENILLGDYYSFEYYNLVQGDLFLLNKISSHMANIYKYLQKGNLSRNQLYQVIFNLYAILLDEYGLKLKYDDIDLILDSYMNFYHEKIVSVAEVEFDKEYLLEKARAMYDR
;
A
#
# COMPACT_ATOMS: atom_id res chain seq x y z
N MET A 1 -14.61 19.60 21.72
CA MET A 1 -14.06 19.90 20.38
C MET A 1 -14.16 18.62 19.57
N LYS A 2 -14.85 18.61 18.43
CA LYS A 2 -14.73 17.51 17.47
C LYS A 2 -13.36 17.66 16.84
N ASN A 3 -12.41 16.82 17.24
CA ASN A 3 -11.15 16.71 16.52
C ASN A 3 -11.50 16.31 15.09
N SER A 4 -11.03 17.07 14.11
CA SER A 4 -10.88 16.53 12.76
C SER A 4 -9.81 15.45 12.86
N GLU A 5 -10.22 14.22 13.15
CA GLU A 5 -9.36 13.06 12.94
C GLU A 5 -8.97 13.09 11.46
N TYR A 6 -7.68 13.20 11.18
CA TYR A 6 -7.18 13.02 9.82
C TYR A 6 -7.43 11.54 9.48
N LYS A 7 -8.44 11.32 8.66
CA LYS A 7 -8.76 9.98 8.15
C LYS A 7 -7.77 9.61 7.06
N TYR A 8 -7.59 8.31 6.83
CA TYR A 8 -6.93 7.82 5.62
C TYR A 8 -7.60 8.39 4.37
N ASP A 9 -6.87 8.45 3.25
CA ASP A 9 -7.40 8.99 2.01
C ASP A 9 -8.37 8.01 1.35
N GLU A 10 -9.67 8.20 1.58
CA GLU A 10 -10.74 7.36 1.02
C GLU A 10 -10.69 7.29 -0.52
N ASN A 11 -10.27 8.35 -1.22
CA ASN A 11 -10.14 8.33 -2.68
C ASN A 11 -8.98 7.44 -3.10
N LEU A 12 -7.85 7.49 -2.40
CA LEU A 12 -6.72 6.58 -2.63
C LEU A 12 -7.16 5.12 -2.46
N ILE A 13 -7.87 4.81 -1.37
CA ILE A 13 -8.36 3.45 -1.07
C ILE A 13 -9.26 2.93 -2.20
N SER A 14 -10.22 3.74 -2.62
CA SER A 14 -11.17 3.37 -3.67
C SER A 14 -10.50 3.19 -5.03
N ASN A 15 -9.62 4.11 -5.42
CA ASN A 15 -8.92 4.04 -6.70
C ASN A 15 -7.95 2.85 -6.78
N LEU A 16 -7.33 2.50 -5.65
CA LEU A 16 -6.51 1.31 -5.51
C LEU A 16 -7.32 0.01 -5.36
N ALA A 17 -8.65 0.07 -5.41
CA ALA A 17 -9.57 -1.09 -5.38
C ALA A 17 -9.57 -1.89 -4.07
N TYR A 18 -9.14 -1.30 -2.95
CA TYR A 18 -9.29 -1.93 -1.64
C TYR A 18 -10.77 -2.17 -1.29
N ASP A 19 -11.64 -1.18 -1.51
CA ASP A 19 -13.08 -1.32 -1.26
C ASP A 19 -13.69 -2.46 -2.06
N ARG A 20 -13.25 -2.63 -3.32
CA ARG A 20 -13.74 -3.71 -4.18
C ARG A 20 -13.35 -5.09 -3.66
N LEU A 21 -12.16 -5.22 -3.07
CA LEU A 21 -11.74 -6.47 -2.43
C LEU A 21 -12.49 -6.70 -1.11
N VAL A 22 -12.73 -5.65 -0.33
CA VAL A 22 -13.56 -5.71 0.87
C VAL A 22 -14.96 -6.22 0.54
N ASP A 23 -15.61 -5.63 -0.46
CA ASP A 23 -16.95 -6.04 -0.91
C ASP A 23 -16.96 -7.46 -1.47
N ARG A 24 -15.97 -7.81 -2.30
CA ARG A 24 -15.86 -9.14 -2.94
C ARG A 24 -15.74 -10.26 -1.92
N TYR A 25 -14.99 -10.04 -0.85
CA TYR A 25 -14.65 -11.07 0.14
C TYR A 25 -15.40 -10.93 1.47
N GLY A 26 -16.20 -9.88 1.65
CA GLY A 26 -16.91 -9.60 2.91
C GLY A 26 -15.95 -9.35 4.07
N LEU A 27 -14.90 -8.55 3.84
CA LEU A 27 -13.83 -8.30 4.81
C LEU A 27 -14.32 -7.38 5.95
N ASP A 28 -14.70 -7.93 7.09
CA ASP A 28 -15.41 -7.24 8.18
C ASP A 28 -14.56 -6.86 9.40
N LYS A 29 -13.25 -7.15 9.42
CA LYS A 29 -12.33 -6.74 10.49
C LYS A 29 -11.92 -5.28 10.29
N GLU A 30 -12.77 -4.37 10.74
CA GLU A 30 -12.61 -2.91 10.58
C GLU A 30 -11.22 -2.40 10.97
N ASN A 31 -10.70 -2.80 12.15
CA ASN A 31 -9.37 -2.37 12.61
C ASN A 31 -8.24 -2.82 11.67
N VAL A 32 -8.33 -4.04 11.11
CA VAL A 32 -7.33 -4.55 10.17
C VAL A 32 -7.39 -3.77 8.86
N ASN A 33 -8.60 -3.59 8.32
CA ASN A 33 -8.80 -2.86 7.07
C ASN A 33 -8.28 -1.42 7.20
N HIS A 34 -8.68 -0.72 8.26
CA HIS A 34 -8.24 0.66 8.51
C HIS A 34 -6.73 0.74 8.74
N ALA A 35 -6.10 -0.21 9.42
CA ALA A 35 -4.65 -0.22 9.56
C ALA A 35 -3.93 -0.33 8.21
N ILE A 36 -4.42 -1.17 7.30
CA ILE A 36 -3.90 -1.26 5.94
C ILE A 36 -4.14 0.03 5.16
N TYR A 37 -5.29 0.68 5.34
CA TYR A 37 -5.63 1.94 4.68
C TYR A 37 -4.72 3.08 5.13
N TYR A 38 -4.49 3.21 6.43
CA TYR A 38 -3.53 4.14 6.97
C TYR A 38 -2.10 3.85 6.50
N ALA A 39 -1.71 2.58 6.40
CA ALA A 39 -0.39 2.21 5.86
C ALA A 39 -0.21 2.64 4.39
N ILE A 40 -1.20 2.43 3.52
CA ILE A 40 -1.10 2.87 2.12
C ILE A 40 -1.17 4.39 1.96
N THR A 41 -1.97 5.09 2.79
CA THR A 41 -1.99 6.57 2.80
C THR A 41 -0.68 7.16 3.32
N SER A 42 -0.06 6.53 4.32
CA SER A 42 1.27 6.88 4.80
C SER A 42 2.30 6.77 3.68
N LEU A 43 2.25 5.66 2.93
CA LEU A 43 3.13 5.44 1.78
C LEU A 43 2.95 6.50 0.69
N ASP A 44 1.71 6.83 0.29
CA ASP A 44 1.45 7.89 -0.70
C ASP A 44 1.99 9.24 -0.25
N SER A 45 1.77 9.60 1.02
CA SER A 45 2.27 10.85 1.59
C SER A 45 3.80 10.92 1.47
N HIS A 46 4.51 9.87 1.88
CA HIS A 46 5.96 9.85 1.76
C HIS A 46 6.45 9.82 0.31
N ILE A 47 5.77 9.13 -0.62
CA ILE A 47 6.10 9.18 -2.05
C ILE A 47 5.94 10.60 -2.60
N ASN A 48 4.87 11.31 -2.25
CA ASN A 48 4.64 12.69 -2.65
C ASN A 48 5.73 13.63 -2.11
N SER A 49 6.23 13.38 -0.89
CA SER A 49 7.34 14.16 -0.31
C SER A 49 8.66 14.05 -1.10
N LEU A 50 8.91 12.90 -1.74
CA LEU A 50 10.16 12.64 -2.47
C LEU A 50 10.20 13.33 -3.84
N LYS A 51 9.04 13.65 -4.42
CA LYS A 51 8.93 14.28 -5.74
C LYS A 51 9.39 15.75 -5.78
N LYS A 52 9.90 16.33 -4.68
CA LYS A 52 10.24 17.77 -4.55
C LYS A 52 9.11 18.71 -5.01
N ILE A 53 7.87 18.27 -4.83
CA ILE A 53 6.67 19.09 -5.06
C ILE A 53 6.53 20.09 -3.90
N GLU A 54 5.80 21.19 -4.09
CA GLU A 54 5.36 22.07 -3.00
C GLU A 54 4.76 21.25 -1.85
N ASN A 55 5.00 21.67 -0.60
CA ASN A 55 4.54 21.01 0.63
C ASN A 55 5.18 19.63 0.94
N SER A 56 6.44 19.41 0.56
CA SER A 56 7.18 18.17 0.91
C SER A 56 7.26 17.91 2.42
N GLU A 57 7.46 18.96 3.23
CA GLU A 57 7.53 18.86 4.69
C GLU A 57 6.18 18.43 5.30
N GLU A 58 5.07 18.97 4.79
CA GLU A 58 3.72 18.59 5.21
C GLU A 58 3.47 17.11 4.90
N ASN A 59 3.85 16.66 3.71
CA ASN A 59 3.71 15.26 3.30
C ASN A 59 4.54 14.29 4.16
N ILE A 60 5.71 14.70 4.66
CA ILE A 60 6.48 13.91 5.63
C ILE A 60 5.69 13.76 6.92
N LEU A 61 5.19 14.88 7.48
CA LEU A 61 4.45 14.87 8.74
C LEU A 61 3.12 14.11 8.65
N LEU A 62 2.41 14.23 7.52
CA LEU A 62 1.22 13.43 7.24
C LEU A 62 1.55 11.95 7.14
N GLY A 63 2.63 11.60 6.44
CA GLY A 63 3.12 10.23 6.38
C GLY A 63 3.41 9.63 7.76
N ASP A 64 4.12 10.37 8.61
CA ASP A 64 4.43 9.97 9.99
C ASP A 64 3.15 9.81 10.83
N TYR A 65 2.20 10.73 10.68
CA TYR A 65 0.90 10.68 11.36
C TYR A 65 0.10 9.42 10.96
N TYR A 66 -0.03 9.14 9.67
CA TYR A 66 -0.73 7.93 9.23
C TYR A 66 0.00 6.65 9.64
N SER A 67 1.34 6.69 9.74
CA SER A 67 2.10 5.59 10.31
C SER A 67 1.77 5.35 11.79
N PHE A 68 1.65 6.42 12.57
CA PHE A 68 1.20 6.35 13.95
C PHE A 68 -0.22 5.77 14.07
N GLU A 69 -1.15 6.15 13.20
CA GLU A 69 -2.53 5.65 13.25
C GLU A 69 -2.61 4.14 13.02
N TYR A 70 -1.92 3.58 12.01
CA TYR A 70 -1.92 2.12 11.84
C TYR A 70 -1.25 1.43 13.02
N TYR A 71 -0.16 1.98 13.58
CA TYR A 71 0.45 1.46 14.80
C TYR A 71 -0.53 1.40 15.97
N ASN A 72 -1.29 2.48 16.19
CA ASN A 72 -2.26 2.57 17.27
C ASN A 72 -3.39 1.54 17.12
N LEU A 73 -3.87 1.30 15.90
CA LEU A 73 -4.92 0.32 15.60
C LEU A 73 -4.50 -1.12 15.87
N VAL A 74 -3.25 -1.49 15.58
CA VAL A 74 -2.78 -2.89 15.65
C VAL A 74 -1.78 -3.16 16.77
N GLN A 75 -1.55 -2.22 17.69
CA GLN A 75 -0.60 -2.40 18.81
C GLN A 75 -0.89 -3.64 19.69
N GLY A 76 -2.15 -4.09 19.74
CA GLY A 76 -2.57 -5.30 20.45
C GLY A 76 -2.27 -6.60 19.69
N ASP A 77 -2.00 -6.51 18.38
CA ASP A 77 -1.62 -7.63 17.51
C ASP A 77 -0.20 -7.41 16.99
N LEU A 78 0.77 -7.83 17.80
CA LEU A 78 2.19 -7.67 17.48
C LEU A 78 2.61 -8.40 16.19
N PHE A 79 1.86 -9.42 15.77
CA PHE A 79 2.17 -10.16 14.55
C PHE A 79 1.77 -9.36 13.32
N LEU A 80 0.53 -8.86 13.28
CA LEU A 80 0.06 -7.96 12.22
C LEU A 80 0.89 -6.67 12.17
N LEU A 81 1.17 -6.08 13.34
CA LEU A 81 2.06 -4.93 13.48
C LEU A 81 3.41 -5.19 12.81
N ASN A 82 4.04 -6.33 13.10
CA ASN A 82 5.32 -6.69 12.53
C ASN A 82 5.25 -6.91 11.01
N LYS A 83 4.17 -7.51 10.49
CA LYS A 83 3.97 -7.68 9.03
C LYS A 83 3.91 -6.35 8.31
N ILE A 84 3.04 -5.44 8.77
CA ILE A 84 2.86 -4.12 8.15
C ILE A 84 4.17 -3.32 8.27
N SER A 85 4.71 -3.17 9.48
CA SER A 85 5.91 -2.35 9.71
C SER A 85 7.15 -2.86 8.98
N SER A 86 7.39 -4.17 8.96
CA SER A 86 8.51 -4.76 8.21
C SER A 86 8.37 -4.50 6.72
N HIS A 87 7.15 -4.55 6.20
CA HIS A 87 6.89 -4.27 4.80
C HIS A 87 7.10 -2.79 4.47
N MET A 88 6.52 -1.88 5.26
CA MET A 88 6.68 -0.43 5.11
C MET A 88 8.15 0.00 5.19
N ALA A 89 8.91 -0.53 6.16
CA ALA A 89 10.33 -0.24 6.31
C ALA A 89 11.15 -0.63 5.07
N ASN A 90 10.84 -1.78 4.46
CA ASN A 90 11.49 -2.20 3.22
C ASN A 90 11.17 -1.25 2.06
N ILE A 91 9.90 -0.83 1.93
CA ILE A 91 9.51 0.13 0.89
C ILE A 91 10.23 1.47 1.07
N TYR A 92 10.22 2.04 2.28
CA TYR A 92 10.89 3.31 2.56
C TYR A 92 12.38 3.27 2.26
N LYS A 93 13.04 2.15 2.58
CA LYS A 93 14.45 1.95 2.23
C LYS A 93 14.70 2.00 0.72
N TYR A 94 13.78 1.48 -0.09
CA TYR A 94 13.91 1.53 -1.55
C TYR A 94 13.64 2.94 -2.09
N LEU A 95 12.59 3.60 -1.57
CA LEU A 95 12.23 4.96 -1.94
C LEU A 95 13.33 5.99 -1.60
N GLN A 96 13.94 5.90 -0.42
CA GLN A 96 15.04 6.79 0.00
C GLN A 96 16.28 6.67 -0.89
N LYS A 97 16.51 5.51 -1.49
CA LYS A 97 17.67 5.27 -2.37
C LYS A 97 17.44 5.74 -3.80
N GLY A 98 16.21 6.11 -4.17
CA GLY A 98 15.85 6.52 -5.54
C GLY A 98 16.08 5.44 -6.59
N ASN A 99 16.19 4.17 -6.18
CA ASN A 99 16.45 3.06 -7.09
C ASN A 99 15.69 1.83 -6.61
N LEU A 100 14.48 1.67 -7.16
CA LEU A 100 13.73 0.42 -7.05
C LEU A 100 14.10 -0.47 -8.24
N SER A 101 13.99 -1.78 -8.07
CA SER A 101 13.96 -2.74 -9.17
C SER A 101 12.52 -3.11 -9.48
N ARG A 102 12.25 -3.69 -10.66
CA ARG A 102 10.91 -4.21 -11.01
C ARG A 102 10.37 -5.19 -9.96
N ASN A 103 11.22 -6.02 -9.37
CA ASN A 103 10.85 -6.93 -8.28
C ASN A 103 10.45 -6.20 -7.00
N GLN A 104 11.07 -5.06 -6.69
CA GLN A 104 10.72 -4.28 -5.50
C GLN A 104 9.45 -3.46 -5.74
N LEU A 105 9.24 -3.00 -6.98
CA LEU A 105 7.99 -2.38 -7.40
C LEU A 105 6.80 -3.32 -7.23
N TYR A 106 6.97 -4.59 -7.62
CA TYR A 106 6.00 -5.64 -7.33
C TYR A 106 5.65 -5.72 -5.83
N GLN A 107 6.67 -5.72 -4.96
CA GLN A 107 6.45 -5.78 -3.51
C GLN A 107 5.65 -4.58 -3.00
N VAL A 108 5.91 -3.38 -3.53
CA VAL A 108 5.16 -2.16 -3.18
C VAL A 108 3.68 -2.30 -3.54
N ILE A 109 3.39 -2.90 -4.70
CA ILE A 109 2.03 -3.02 -5.21
C ILE A 109 1.24 -4.04 -4.38
N PHE A 110 1.75 -5.25 -4.21
CA PHE A 110 0.89 -6.37 -3.81
C PHE A 110 0.92 -6.73 -2.34
N ASN A 111 1.99 -6.44 -1.61
CA ASN A 111 2.19 -7.02 -0.28
C ASN A 111 1.17 -6.51 0.75
N LEU A 112 0.74 -5.25 0.69
CA LEU A 112 -0.31 -4.76 1.59
C LEU A 112 -1.66 -5.45 1.33
N TYR A 113 -2.02 -5.73 0.08
CA TYR A 113 -3.19 -6.56 -0.25
C TYR A 113 -3.02 -8.00 0.24
N ALA A 114 -1.83 -8.56 0.11
CA ALA A 114 -1.55 -9.91 0.57
C ALA A 114 -1.66 -10.01 2.10
N ILE A 115 -1.12 -9.03 2.84
CA ILE A 115 -1.28 -8.93 4.30
C ILE A 115 -2.77 -8.80 4.65
N LEU A 116 -3.49 -7.91 3.97
CA LEU A 116 -4.93 -7.73 4.18
C LEU A 116 -5.66 -9.06 4.07
N LEU A 117 -5.52 -9.78 2.95
CA LEU A 117 -6.22 -11.05 2.72
C LEU A 117 -5.77 -12.17 3.66
N ASP A 118 -4.49 -12.23 4.02
CA ASP A 118 -3.94 -13.24 4.94
C ASP A 118 -4.57 -13.13 6.33
N GLU A 119 -4.88 -11.91 6.80
CA GLU A 119 -5.61 -11.72 8.06
C GLU A 119 -7.04 -12.29 8.03
N TYR A 120 -7.59 -12.58 6.85
CA TYR A 120 -8.87 -13.28 6.68
C TYR A 120 -8.70 -14.76 6.29
N GLY A 121 -7.48 -15.29 6.30
CA GLY A 121 -7.19 -16.65 5.84
C GLY A 121 -7.39 -16.83 4.33
N LEU A 122 -7.32 -15.73 3.57
CA LEU A 122 -7.47 -15.70 2.13
C LEU A 122 -6.10 -15.49 1.46
N LYS A 123 -5.99 -15.91 0.20
CA LYS A 123 -4.83 -15.64 -0.66
C LYS A 123 -5.29 -14.82 -1.86
N LEU A 124 -4.38 -14.00 -2.40
CA LEU A 124 -4.59 -13.32 -3.67
C LEU A 124 -4.85 -14.35 -4.78
N LYS A 125 -5.92 -14.13 -5.54
CA LYS A 125 -6.24 -14.90 -6.75
C LYS A 125 -5.84 -14.12 -8.00
N TYR A 126 -5.80 -14.79 -9.15
CA TYR A 126 -5.50 -14.14 -10.43
C TYR A 126 -6.43 -12.94 -10.73
N ASP A 127 -7.74 -13.10 -10.51
CA ASP A 127 -8.71 -12.02 -10.74
C ASP A 127 -8.55 -10.84 -9.76
N ASP A 128 -7.88 -11.05 -8.62
CA ASP A 128 -7.51 -9.96 -7.69
C ASP A 128 -6.25 -9.25 -8.20
N ILE A 129 -5.27 -10.02 -8.67
CA ILE A 129 -4.02 -9.49 -9.24
C ILE A 129 -4.31 -8.58 -10.44
N ASP A 130 -5.16 -9.04 -11.37
CA ASP A 130 -5.53 -8.26 -12.55
C ASP A 130 -6.23 -6.95 -12.14
N LEU A 131 -7.18 -7.02 -11.19
CA LEU A 131 -7.86 -5.85 -10.64
C LEU A 131 -6.89 -4.86 -10.00
N ILE A 132 -5.98 -5.33 -9.13
CA ILE A 132 -5.00 -4.50 -8.43
C ILE A 132 -4.08 -3.81 -9.43
N LEU A 133 -3.59 -4.54 -10.44
CA LEU A 133 -2.71 -3.96 -11.46
C LEU A 133 -3.43 -2.90 -12.27
N ASP A 134 -4.65 -3.15 -12.72
CA ASP A 134 -5.40 -2.16 -13.49
C ASP A 134 -5.65 -0.88 -12.67
N SER A 135 -6.05 -1.04 -11.40
CA SER A 135 -6.22 0.10 -10.48
C SER A 135 -4.92 0.87 -10.25
N TYR A 136 -3.83 0.15 -9.99
CA TYR A 136 -2.51 0.75 -9.80
C TYR A 136 -2.04 1.50 -11.06
N MET A 137 -2.22 0.90 -12.23
CA MET A 137 -1.83 1.50 -13.51
C MET A 137 -2.57 2.80 -13.79
N ASN A 138 -3.86 2.83 -13.48
CA ASN A 138 -4.69 4.00 -13.75
C ASN A 138 -4.46 5.14 -12.75
N PHE A 139 -4.08 4.84 -11.50
CA PHE A 139 -4.07 5.83 -10.43
C PHE A 139 -2.68 6.19 -9.87
N TYR A 140 -1.77 5.22 -9.82
CA TYR A 140 -0.59 5.29 -8.95
C TYR A 140 0.74 5.07 -9.66
N HIS A 141 0.69 4.53 -10.87
CA HIS A 141 1.85 4.21 -11.70
C HIS A 141 2.78 5.41 -11.93
N GLU A 142 2.25 6.54 -12.43
CA GLU A 142 3.06 7.74 -12.71
C GLU A 142 3.72 8.29 -11.44
N LYS A 143 3.10 8.08 -10.27
CA LYS A 143 3.66 8.52 -8.99
C LYS A 143 4.93 7.78 -8.63
N ILE A 144 4.89 6.46 -8.69
CA ILE A 144 6.04 5.64 -8.29
C ILE A 144 7.13 5.65 -9.35
N VAL A 145 6.79 5.53 -10.64
CA VAL A 145 7.78 5.49 -11.72
C VAL A 145 8.66 6.74 -11.74
N SER A 146 8.07 7.92 -11.50
CA SER A 146 8.87 9.16 -11.46
C SER A 146 9.86 9.22 -10.30
N VAL A 147 9.60 8.49 -9.20
CA VAL A 147 10.49 8.44 -8.03
C VAL A 147 11.50 7.30 -8.16
N ALA A 148 11.13 6.23 -8.85
CA ALA A 148 11.89 4.99 -8.93
C ALA A 148 12.87 4.90 -10.09
N GLU A 149 12.66 5.71 -11.15
CA GLU A 149 13.38 5.60 -12.44
C GLU A 149 13.34 4.18 -13.06
N VAL A 150 12.26 3.43 -12.79
CA VAL A 150 12.03 2.09 -13.31
C VAL A 150 11.02 2.10 -14.43
N GLU A 151 11.39 1.57 -15.60
CA GLU A 151 10.44 1.27 -16.66
C GLU A 151 9.51 0.12 -16.24
N PHE A 152 8.21 0.36 -16.35
CA PHE A 152 7.17 -0.55 -15.90
C PHE A 152 6.76 -1.51 -17.02
N ASP A 153 6.56 -2.77 -16.65
CA ASP A 153 6.11 -3.83 -17.54
C ASP A 153 4.99 -4.62 -16.86
N LYS A 154 3.76 -4.45 -17.34
CA LYS A 154 2.58 -5.10 -16.77
C LYS A 154 2.67 -6.62 -16.92
N GLU A 155 3.18 -7.12 -18.04
CA GLU A 155 3.32 -8.57 -18.26
C GLU A 155 4.31 -9.18 -17.29
N TYR A 156 5.44 -8.50 -17.05
CA TYR A 156 6.41 -8.91 -16.03
C TYR A 156 5.79 -9.01 -14.64
N LEU A 157 5.02 -8.00 -14.23
CA LEU A 157 4.40 -7.99 -12.90
C LEU A 157 3.30 -9.04 -12.78
N LEU A 158 2.54 -9.28 -13.84
CA LEU A 158 1.58 -10.38 -13.92
C LEU A 158 2.29 -11.72 -13.73
N GLU A 159 3.37 -11.97 -14.48
CA GLU A 159 4.13 -13.22 -14.38
C GLU A 159 4.67 -13.43 -12.97
N LYS A 160 5.24 -12.38 -12.36
CA LYS A 160 5.75 -12.43 -10.98
C LYS A 160 4.67 -12.68 -9.94
N ALA A 161 3.53 -11.99 -10.07
CA ALA A 161 2.38 -12.18 -9.19
C ALA A 161 1.89 -13.62 -9.25
N ARG A 162 1.67 -14.13 -10.46
CA ARG A 162 1.17 -15.49 -10.69
C ARG A 162 2.13 -16.53 -10.11
N ALA A 163 3.42 -16.41 -10.40
CA ALA A 163 4.44 -17.34 -9.89
C ALA A 163 4.52 -17.41 -8.35
N MET A 164 4.15 -16.33 -7.66
CA MET A 164 4.21 -16.26 -6.19
C MET A 164 2.96 -16.83 -5.52
N TYR A 165 1.79 -16.73 -6.17
CA TYR A 165 0.51 -17.16 -5.62
C TYR A 165 -0.01 -18.50 -6.20
N ASP A 166 0.74 -19.14 -7.10
CA ASP A 166 0.52 -20.50 -7.61
C ASP A 166 0.94 -21.64 -6.65
N ARG A 167 1.22 -21.34 -5.37
CA ARG A 167 1.69 -22.32 -4.36
C ARG A 167 0.78 -22.36 -3.13
#